data_AF-A0A098M4S8-F1
#
_entry.id   AF-A0A098M4S8-F1
#
_cell.length_a   1.000
_cell.length_b   1.000
_cell.length_c   1.000
_cell.angle_alpha   90.00
_cell.angle_beta   90.00
_cell.angle_gamma   90.00
#
_symmetry.space_group_name_H-M   'P 1'
#
loop_
_entity.id
_entity.type
_entity.pdbx_description
1 polymer ?
#
loop_
_entity_poly.entity_id
_entity_poly.type
_entity_poly.pdbx_seq_one_letter_code
_entity_poly.pdbx_strand_id
1 'polypeptide(L)'
;MENQNLTEVLMFASLLSVFVLAGVQLVKTTITLPKNIIPLIGVIVGMLIGAVAYPFTDLQLVLRLWAGALAGLSATGLFELAFSNRSGTTKE
;
A
#
# COMPACT_ATOMS: atom_id res chain seq x y z
N MET A 1 -21.60 6.56 15.53
CA MET A 1 -21.47 6.80 14.08
C MET A 1 -20.04 7.18 13.67
N GLU A 2 -19.21 7.74 14.56
CA GLU A 2 -17.85 8.23 14.20
C GLU A 2 -16.83 7.15 13.81
N ASN A 3 -16.97 5.90 14.31
CA ASN A 3 -15.99 4.84 14.07
C ASN A 3 -16.30 3.91 12.89
N GLN A 4 -17.49 4.00 12.27
CA GLN A 4 -17.87 3.06 11.19
C GLN A 4 -16.96 3.21 9.97
N ASN A 5 -16.69 4.45 9.56
CA ASN A 5 -15.77 4.73 8.45
C ASN A 5 -14.36 4.20 8.72
N LEU A 6 -13.85 4.32 9.95
CA LEU A 6 -12.54 3.81 10.33
C LEU A 6 -12.51 2.28 10.26
N THR A 7 -13.53 1.61 10.79
CA THR A 7 -13.65 0.15 10.71
C THR A 7 -13.68 -0.32 9.26
N GLU A 8 -14.48 0.32 8.40
CA GLU A 8 -14.57 -0.04 6.98
C GLU A 8 -13.25 0.18 6.24
N VAL A 9 -12.56 1.30 6.50
CA VAL A 9 -11.23 1.58 5.91
C VAL A 9 -10.22 0.51 6.31
N LEU A 10 -10.17 0.12 7.58
CA LEU A 10 -9.21 -0.88 8.07
C LEU A 10 -9.54 -2.30 7.56
N MET A 11 -10.83 -2.67 7.52
CA MET A 11 -11.26 -3.93 6.93
C MET A 11 -10.89 -3.98 5.44
N PHE A 12 -11.17 -2.90 4.71
CA PHE A 12 -10.87 -2.83 3.29
C PHE A 12 -9.37 -2.82 3.01
N ALA A 13 -8.57 -2.09 3.81
CA ALA A 13 -7.12 -2.11 3.72
C ALA A 13 -6.54 -3.52 3.92
N SER A 14 -7.10 -4.29 4.86
CA SER A 14 -6.69 -5.68 5.11
C SER A 14 -6.94 -6.56 3.88
N LEU A 15 -8.11 -6.42 3.24
CA LEU A 15 -8.43 -7.13 1.99
C LEU A 15 -7.54 -6.71 0.82
N LEU A 16 -7.26 -5.41 0.69
CA LEU A 16 -6.42 -4.87 -0.38
C LEU A 16 -4.95 -5.29 -0.25
N SER A 17 -4.47 -5.57 0.97
CA SER A 17 -3.05 -5.84 1.25
C SER A 17 -2.41 -6.88 0.33
N VAL A 18 -3.13 -7.95 -0.03
CA VAL A 18 -2.62 -9.02 -0.91
C VAL A 18 -2.41 -8.48 -2.33
N PHE A 19 -3.35 -7.70 -2.85
CA PHE A 19 -3.25 -7.09 -4.18
C PHE A 19 -2.13 -6.04 -4.22
N VAL A 20 -2.03 -5.23 -3.17
CA VAL A 20 -0.99 -4.20 -3.06
C VAL A 20 0.39 -4.83 -2.95
N LEU A 21 0.55 -5.90 -2.16
CA LEU A 21 1.78 -6.66 -2.07
C LEU A 21 2.20 -7.22 -3.44
N ALA A 22 1.27 -7.82 -4.17
CA ALA A 22 1.53 -8.33 -5.51
C ALA A 22 1.97 -7.21 -6.48
N GLY A 23 1.29 -6.05 -6.45
CA GLY A 23 1.65 -4.89 -7.26
C GLY A 23 3.05 -4.34 -6.92
N VAL A 24 3.36 -4.20 -5.63
CA VAL A 24 4.69 -3.78 -5.18
C VAL A 24 5.78 -4.75 -5.63
N GLN A 25 5.52 -6.06 -5.52
CA GLN A 25 6.47 -7.07 -5.95
C GLN A 25 6.69 -7.06 -7.47
N LEU A 26 5.63 -6.82 -8.25
CA LEU A 26 5.73 -6.63 -9.70
C LEU A 26 6.63 -5.43 -10.04
N VAL A 27 6.46 -4.31 -9.35
CA VAL A 27 7.31 -3.12 -9.57
C VAL A 27 8.76 -3.44 -9.24
N LYS A 28 9.04 -4.03 -8.07
CA LYS A 28 10.41 -4.37 -7.64
C LYS A 28 11.13 -5.35 -8.55
N THR A 29 10.38 -6.28 -9.17
CA THR A 29 10.94 -7.28 -10.09
C THR A 29 11.18 -6.70 -11.47
N THR A 30 10.31 -5.79 -11.92
CA THR A 30 10.42 -5.16 -13.24
C THR A 30 11.54 -4.11 -13.29
N ILE A 31 11.61 -3.23 -12.28
CA ILE A 31 12.54 -2.09 -12.26
C ILE A 31 13.48 -2.11 -11.05
N THR A 32 14.71 -1.65 -11.27
CA THR A 32 15.72 -1.53 -10.22
C THR A 32 15.49 -0.24 -9.45
N LEU A 33 15.26 -0.34 -8.14
CA LEU A 33 14.87 0.79 -7.30
C LEU A 33 15.75 0.85 -6.04
N PRO A 34 16.05 2.04 -5.52
CA PRO A 34 16.73 2.16 -4.24
C PRO A 34 15.79 1.72 -3.12
N LYS A 35 16.31 1.00 -2.12
CA LYS A 35 15.48 0.35 -1.08
C LYS A 35 14.70 1.36 -0.22
N ASN A 36 15.17 2.60 -0.12
CA ASN A 36 14.55 3.68 0.66
C ASN A 36 13.25 4.24 0.07
N ILE A 37 13.01 4.13 -1.24
CA ILE A 37 11.77 4.61 -1.87
C ILE A 37 10.70 3.54 -2.02
N ILE A 38 11.02 2.28 -1.65
CA ILE A 38 10.07 1.16 -1.75
C ILE A 38 8.76 1.48 -1.01
N PRO A 39 8.75 2.08 0.20
CA PRO A 39 7.49 2.37 0.86
C PRO A 39 6.66 3.44 0.17
N LEU A 40 7.31 4.46 -0.40
CA LEU A 40 6.62 5.46 -1.22
C LEU A 40 5.93 4.79 -2.42
N ILE A 41 6.62 3.85 -3.07
CA ILE A 41 6.03 3.02 -4.13
C ILE A 41 4.87 2.19 -3.60
N GLY A 42 5.00 1.61 -2.40
CA GLY A 42 3.90 0.93 -1.70
C GLY A 42 2.66 1.81 -1.57
N VAL A 43 2.81 3.04 -1.10
CA VAL A 43 1.69 4.00 -0.98
C VAL A 43 1.09 4.31 -2.34
N ILE A 44 1.91 4.60 -3.36
CA ILE A 44 1.42 4.93 -4.70
C ILE A 44 0.65 3.74 -5.31
N VAL A 45 1.21 2.54 -5.27
CA VAL A 45 0.56 1.32 -5.75
C VAL A 45 -0.73 1.06 -4.97
N GLY A 46 -0.69 1.22 -3.64
CA GLY A 46 -1.84 1.08 -2.77
C GLY A 46 -2.99 2.04 -3.13
N MET A 47 -2.68 3.32 -3.30
CA MET A 47 -3.66 4.34 -3.71
C MET A 47 -4.24 4.06 -5.10
N LEU A 48 -3.42 3.65 -6.07
CA LEU A 48 -3.90 3.29 -7.40
C LEU A 48 -4.88 2.11 -7.35
N ILE A 49 -4.54 1.05 -6.60
CA ILE A 49 -5.40 -0.11 -6.41
C ILE A 49 -6.69 0.27 -5.69
N GLY A 50 -6.62 1.06 -4.62
CA GLY A 50 -7.80 1.57 -3.91
C GLY A 50 -8.71 2.41 -4.81
N ALA A 51 -8.14 3.26 -5.66
CA ALA A 51 -8.91 4.08 -6.61
C ALA A 51 -9.69 3.22 -7.62
N VAL A 52 -9.07 2.18 -8.17
CA VAL A 52 -9.73 1.28 -9.15
C VAL A 52 -10.63 0.23 -8.51
N ALA A 53 -10.61 0.07 -7.19
CA ALA A 53 -11.44 -0.90 -6.48
C ALA A 53 -12.91 -0.47 -6.26
N TYR A 54 -13.37 0.58 -6.94
CA TYR A 54 -14.79 1.02 -6.91
C TYR A 54 -15.82 -0.08 -7.25
N PRO A 55 -15.52 -1.13 -8.06
CA PRO A 55 -16.51 -2.18 -8.32
C PRO A 55 -16.76 -3.10 -7.12
N PHE A 56 -15.89 -3.09 -6.11
CA PHE A 56 -15.92 -4.04 -4.99
C PHE A 56 -16.42 -3.43 -3.68
N THR A 57 -16.66 -2.12 -3.63
CA THR A 57 -17.07 -1.44 -2.40
C THR A 57 -17.78 -0.11 -2.69
N ASP A 58 -18.73 0.24 -1.82
CA ASP A 58 -19.44 1.52 -1.84
C ASP A 58 -18.66 2.66 -1.15
N LEU A 59 -17.45 2.39 -0.66
CA LEU A 59 -16.61 3.41 -0.02
C LEU A 59 -16.35 4.58 -0.98
N GLN A 60 -16.42 5.80 -0.43
CA GLN A 60 -16.04 6.99 -1.16
C GLN A 60 -14.57 6.94 -1.59
N LEU A 61 -14.25 7.62 -2.69
CA LEU A 61 -12.90 7.61 -3.26
C LEU A 61 -11.83 7.95 -2.22
N VAL A 62 -12.06 8.97 -1.39
CA VAL A 62 -11.12 9.39 -0.33
C VAL A 62 -10.84 8.26 0.65
N LEU A 63 -11.87 7.54 1.10
CA LEU A 63 -11.71 6.42 2.04
C LEU A 63 -10.98 5.24 1.39
N ARG A 64 -11.23 4.97 0.11
CA ARG A 64 -10.52 3.94 -0.66
C ARG A 64 -9.05 4.26 -0.86
N LEU A 65 -8.73 5.53 -1.11
CA LEU A 65 -7.34 5.99 -1.20
C LEU A 65 -6.61 5.81 0.13
N TRP A 66 -7.24 6.15 1.25
CA TRP A 66 -6.69 5.91 2.58
C TRP A 66 -6.50 4.43 2.88
N ALA A 67 -7.50 3.60 2.60
CA ALA A 67 -7.39 2.15 2.77
C ALA A 67 -6.25 1.55 1.93
N GLY A 68 -6.14 1.98 0.67
CA GLY A 68 -5.05 1.58 -0.23
C GLY A 68 -3.68 2.05 0.25
N ALA A 69 -3.54 3.30 0.68
CA ALA A 69 -2.30 3.84 1.23
C ALA A 69 -1.84 3.05 2.47
N LEU A 70 -2.75 2.78 3.40
CA LEU A 70 -2.47 1.97 4.60
C LEU A 70 -2.05 0.54 4.24
N ALA A 71 -2.73 -0.08 3.27
CA ALA A 71 -2.35 -1.38 2.73
C ALA A 71 -0.96 -1.37 2.07
N GLY A 72 -0.59 -0.27 1.40
CA GLY A 72 0.74 -0.08 0.82
C GLY A 72 1.86 0.03 1.85
N LEU A 73 1.62 0.78 2.91
CA LEU A 73 2.56 0.91 4.03
C LEU A 73 2.74 -0.42 4.78
N SER A 74 1.67 -1.19 4.97
CA SER A 74 1.75 -2.51 5.60
C SER A 74 2.46 -3.52 4.70
N ALA A 75 2.19 -3.52 3.39
CA ALA A 75 2.81 -4.44 2.43
C ALA A 75 4.32 -4.20 2.22
N THR A 76 4.81 -2.98 2.44
CA THR A 76 6.23 -2.62 2.25
C THR A 76 7.05 -2.66 3.54
N GLY A 77 6.43 -2.96 4.68
CA GLY A 77 7.12 -3.04 5.96
C GLY A 77 7.68 -1.69 6.41
N LEU A 78 6.91 -0.60 6.28
CA LEU A 78 7.35 0.77 6.64
C LEU A 78 8.01 0.83 8.04
N PHE A 79 7.51 0.03 8.98
CA PHE A 79 8.07 -0.08 10.32
C PHE A 79 9.52 -0.58 10.32
N GLU A 80 9.90 -1.49 9.44
CA GLU A 80 11.30 -1.91 9.32
C GLU A 80 12.19 -0.80 8.75
N LEU A 81 11.66 0.02 7.84
CA LEU A 81 12.45 1.09 7.21
C LEU A 81 12.68 2.29 8.13
N ALA A 82 11.71 2.63 8.98
CA ALA A 82 11.86 3.72 9.95
C ALA A 82 13.02 3.48 10.94
N PHE A 83 13.36 2.22 11.21
CA PHE A 83 14.39 1.83 12.16
C PHE A 83 15.66 1.25 11.50
N SER A 84 15.65 0.99 10.18
CA SER A 84 16.78 0.43 9.44
C SER A 84 17.09 1.25 8.21
N ASN A 85 18.22 1.96 8.21
CA ASN A 85 18.73 2.65 7.03
C ASN A 85 19.20 1.61 6.01
N ARG A 86 18.28 1.12 5.15
CA ARG A 86 18.60 0.18 4.08
C ARG A 86 19.33 0.91 2.94
N SER A 87 20.66 0.99 3.04
CA SER A 87 21.52 1.28 1.88
C SER A 87 21.47 0.11 0.89
N GLY A 88 21.43 0.40 -0.41
CA GLY A 88 21.44 -0.60 -1.50
C GLY A 88 20.21 -0.56 -2.43
N THR A 89 20.20 -1.42 -3.44
CA THR A 89 19.14 -1.47 -4.49
C THR A 89 18.37 -2.79 -4.50
N THR A 90 17.17 -2.82 -5.08
CA THR A 90 16.29 -4.01 -5.09
C THR A 90 16.87 -5.26 -5.75
N LYS A 91 17.99 -5.16 -6.50
CA LYS A 91 18.61 -6.28 -7.23
C LYS A 91 20.04 -6.62 -6.75
N GLU A 92 20.44 -6.14 -5.57
CA GLU A 92 21.67 -6.58 -4.88
C GLU A 92 21.44 -7.80 -3.99
#